data_AF-A8IHZ4-F1
#
_entry.id   AF-A8IHZ4-F1
#
_cell.length_a   1.000
_cell.length_b   1.000
_cell.length_c   1.000
_cell.angle_alpha   90.00
_cell.angle_beta   90.00
_cell.angle_gamma   90.00
#
_symmetry.space_group_name_H-M   'P 1'
#
loop_
_entity.id
_entity.type
_entity.pdbx_description
1 polymer ?
#
loop_
_entity_poly.entity_id
_entity_poly.type
_entity_poly.pdbx_seq_one_letter_code
_entity_poly.pdbx_strand_id
1 'polypeptide(L)'
;MPAEPAFARWTEGLEATGLAKRVRAIPASARIHAALREQIIGMEIAPGSALQEKQIALACGVSRTPVREALLKLADERLVDIFPQYGTFVSRISVPAMHDAMVIRDALERAAVRGAAIAATDAAIARLRNILTEQRTTHEAGHLTAFHAADETFHQAIAEIAGHPNLWRVVRQEKAHVDRCRILSLPSPSRRIDVMADHEAIFEGIASRDPDKAEAAMRAHLDQVLPSVGMLVKAHPGYFEGVDQAPVAPVHADGTPVQPAPVNGTTSAPKANGTRTRRVKAEAVLAVADAELKASRQTTRKTSSKTPRERTR
;
A
#
# COMPACT_ATOMS: atom_id res chain seq x y z
N MET A 1 -29.23 -16.77 -1.90
CA MET A 1 -28.04 -17.41 -1.32
C MET A 1 -27.18 -16.30 -0.74
N PRO A 2 -27.11 -16.10 0.59
CA PRO A 2 -26.23 -15.06 1.13
C PRO A 2 -24.78 -15.48 0.87
N ALA A 3 -23.96 -14.53 0.41
CA ALA A 3 -22.52 -14.76 0.22
C ALA A 3 -21.90 -15.24 1.53
N GLU A 4 -21.04 -16.26 1.48
CA GLU A 4 -20.25 -16.65 2.65
C GLU A 4 -19.45 -15.44 3.17
N PRO A 5 -19.33 -15.27 4.49
CA PRO A 5 -18.44 -14.25 5.03
C PRO A 5 -17.01 -14.48 4.51
N ALA A 6 -16.29 -13.42 4.16
CA ALA A 6 -14.89 -13.45 3.71
C ALA A 6 -13.91 -14.19 4.67
N PHE A 7 -14.39 -14.58 5.85
CA PHE A 7 -13.67 -15.24 6.94
C PHE A 7 -13.40 -16.76 6.73
N ALA A 8 -14.02 -17.42 5.75
CA ALA A 8 -13.97 -18.89 5.62
C ALA A 8 -12.66 -19.47 5.01
N ARG A 9 -11.75 -18.64 4.48
CA ARG A 9 -10.51 -19.09 3.81
C ARG A 9 -9.24 -19.08 4.68
N TRP A 10 -9.38 -18.91 5.99
CA TRP A 10 -8.28 -18.52 6.90
C TRP A 10 -7.29 -19.64 7.28
N THR A 11 -7.48 -20.87 6.80
CA THR A 11 -6.71 -22.05 7.26
C THR A 11 -5.86 -22.74 6.19
N GLU A 12 -5.97 -22.37 4.91
CA GLU A 12 -5.13 -22.95 3.86
C GLU A 12 -3.72 -22.34 3.91
N GLY A 13 -2.81 -23.05 4.57
CA GLY A 13 -1.38 -22.70 4.66
C GLY A 13 -0.69 -23.00 5.99
N LEU A 14 -1.37 -23.62 6.96
CA LEU A 14 -0.86 -23.73 8.34
C LEU A 14 -0.42 -25.12 8.83
N GLU A 15 -0.31 -26.14 7.98
CA GLU A 15 0.18 -27.44 8.41
C GLU A 15 1.48 -27.88 7.72
N ALA A 16 2.54 -27.93 8.52
CA ALA A 16 3.67 -28.84 8.28
C ALA A 16 4.07 -29.49 9.63
N THR A 17 3.65 -30.75 9.72
CA THR A 17 4.17 -31.91 10.46
C THR A 17 5.32 -31.76 11.47
N GLY A 18 5.14 -32.49 12.58
CA GLY A 18 6.01 -32.51 13.74
C GLY A 18 7.44 -33.02 13.53
N LEU A 19 8.26 -32.68 14.52
CA LEU A 19 9.64 -33.10 14.78
C LEU A 19 10.78 -32.19 14.25
N ALA A 20 10.72 -30.88 14.54
CA ALA A 20 11.90 -30.00 14.51
C ALA A 20 11.91 -29.04 15.72
N LYS A 21 12.15 -29.58 16.91
CA LYS A 21 12.39 -28.80 18.14
C LYS A 21 13.77 -28.11 18.03
N ARG A 22 13.77 -26.77 18.09
CA ARG A 22 14.91 -25.81 18.18
C ARG A 22 15.24 -24.96 16.94
N VAL A 23 14.24 -24.59 16.15
CA VAL A 23 14.17 -23.23 15.58
C VAL A 23 13.27 -22.43 16.53
N ARG A 24 13.60 -21.17 16.90
CA ARG A 24 12.64 -20.34 17.66
C ARG A 24 11.38 -20.23 16.79
N ALA A 25 10.32 -20.95 17.17
CA ALA A 25 9.07 -20.89 16.45
C ALA A 25 8.61 -19.43 16.38
N ILE A 26 8.21 -18.98 15.19
CA ILE A 26 7.71 -17.62 14.99
C ILE A 26 6.55 -17.40 15.98
N PRO A 27 6.58 -16.35 16.82
CA PRO A 27 5.51 -16.10 17.80
C PRO A 27 4.14 -16.06 17.11
N ALA A 28 3.11 -16.56 17.80
CA ALA A 28 1.75 -16.55 17.27
C ALA A 28 1.29 -15.15 16.86
N SER A 29 1.62 -14.12 17.66
CA SER A 29 1.33 -12.72 17.33
C SER A 29 2.02 -12.25 16.04
N ALA A 30 3.27 -12.65 15.80
CA ALA A 30 3.97 -12.32 14.56
C ALA A 30 3.36 -13.02 13.34
N ARG A 31 2.92 -14.27 13.47
CA ARG A 31 2.21 -14.99 12.40
C ARG A 31 0.85 -14.35 12.07
N ILE A 32 0.07 -14.01 13.09
CA ILE A 32 -1.24 -13.36 12.94
C ILE A 32 -1.07 -11.97 12.33
N HIS A 33 -0.07 -11.20 12.78
CA HIS A 33 0.28 -9.89 12.21
C HIS A 33 0.58 -10.01 10.72
N ALA A 34 1.47 -10.94 10.33
CA ALA A 34 1.85 -11.13 8.93
C ALA A 34 0.64 -11.49 8.05
N ALA A 35 -0.17 -12.46 8.48
CA ALA A 35 -1.35 -12.90 7.75
C ALA A 35 -2.40 -11.78 7.58
N LEU A 36 -2.73 -11.07 8.67
CA LEU A 36 -3.69 -9.96 8.59
C LEU A 36 -3.14 -8.80 7.75
N ARG A 37 -1.86 -8.47 7.88
CA ARG A 37 -1.22 -7.43 7.06
C ARG A 37 -1.34 -7.75 5.58
N GLU A 38 -1.01 -8.98 5.19
CA GLU A 38 -1.11 -9.44 3.80
C GLU A 38 -2.53 -9.32 3.27
N GLN A 39 -3.54 -9.81 4.01
CA GLN A 39 -4.95 -9.73 3.58
C GLN A 39 -5.48 -8.30 3.50
N ILE A 40 -5.05 -7.41 4.41
CA ILE A 40 -5.43 -5.99 4.38
C ILE A 40 -4.79 -5.27 3.19
N ILE A 41 -3.50 -5.53 2.91
CA ILE A 41 -2.78 -4.92 1.78
C ILE A 41 -3.30 -5.46 0.44
N GLY A 42 -3.55 -6.78 0.38
CA GLY A 42 -4.13 -7.47 -0.76
C GLY A 42 -5.61 -7.12 -1.00
N MET A 43 -6.21 -6.28 -0.16
CA MET A 43 -7.61 -5.84 -0.25
C MET A 43 -8.63 -6.98 -0.14
N GLU A 44 -8.22 -8.12 0.43
CA GLU A 44 -9.10 -9.24 0.77
C GLU A 44 -10.00 -8.91 1.97
N ILE A 45 -9.45 -8.15 2.92
CA ILE A 45 -10.23 -7.49 3.98
C ILE A 45 -10.38 -6.02 3.60
N ALA A 46 -11.58 -5.64 3.19
CA ALA A 46 -11.85 -4.30 2.69
C ALA A 46 -11.63 -3.21 3.77
N PRO A 47 -11.18 -2.00 3.39
CA PRO A 47 -11.13 -0.85 4.28
C PRO A 47 -12.47 -0.60 4.98
N GLY A 48 -12.45 -0.33 6.28
CA GLY A 48 -13.63 -0.15 7.13
C GLY A 48 -14.22 -1.45 7.70
N SER A 49 -13.73 -2.62 7.30
CA SER A 49 -14.21 -3.91 7.83
C SER A 49 -13.87 -4.05 9.32
N ALA A 50 -14.80 -4.58 10.11
CA ALA A 50 -14.57 -4.88 11.51
C ALA A 50 -13.67 -6.13 11.67
N LEU A 51 -12.70 -6.05 12.60
CA LEU A 51 -11.84 -7.16 13.01
C LEU A 51 -12.22 -7.62 14.41
N GLN A 52 -12.79 -8.82 14.52
CA GLN A 52 -13.23 -9.37 15.80
C GLN A 52 -12.13 -10.24 16.42
N GLU A 53 -11.50 -9.76 17.50
CA GLU A 53 -10.44 -10.50 18.22
C GLU A 53 -10.82 -11.94 18.56
N LYS A 54 -12.07 -12.16 19.00
CA LYS A 54 -12.57 -13.49 19.39
C LYS A 54 -12.60 -14.45 18.19
N GLN A 55 -13.01 -13.98 17.01
CA GLN A 55 -13.08 -14.80 15.82
C GLN A 55 -11.68 -15.13 15.30
N ILE A 56 -10.77 -14.15 15.30
CA ILE A 56 -9.37 -14.35 14.91
C ILE A 56 -8.70 -15.36 15.87
N ALA A 57 -8.89 -15.20 17.17
CA ALA A 57 -8.35 -16.12 18.18
C ALA A 57 -8.82 -17.57 17.96
N LEU A 58 -10.13 -17.74 17.70
CA LEU A 58 -10.73 -19.04 17.42
C LEU A 58 -10.18 -19.67 16.14
N ALA A 59 -10.11 -18.91 15.04
CA ALA A 59 -9.61 -19.38 13.75
C ALA A 59 -8.13 -19.78 13.82
N CYS A 60 -7.33 -19.08 14.62
CA CYS A 60 -5.91 -19.37 14.78
C CYS A 60 -5.60 -20.39 15.88
N GLY A 61 -6.59 -20.85 16.66
CA GLY A 61 -6.39 -21.79 17.75
C GLY A 61 -5.56 -21.24 18.91
N VAL A 62 -5.67 -19.94 19.21
CA VAL A 62 -4.87 -19.24 20.23
C VAL A 62 -5.74 -18.44 21.21
N SER A 63 -5.14 -17.91 22.28
CA SER A 63 -5.80 -16.95 23.16
C SER A 63 -5.92 -15.57 22.51
N ARG A 64 -6.66 -14.63 23.14
CA ARG A 64 -6.81 -13.26 22.62
C ARG A 64 -5.55 -12.40 22.72
N THR A 65 -4.62 -12.73 23.64
CA THR A 65 -3.40 -11.95 23.85
C THR A 65 -2.54 -11.80 22.58
N PRO A 66 -2.14 -12.88 21.89
CA PRO A 66 -1.35 -12.77 20.66
C PRO A 66 -2.11 -12.07 19.52
N VAL A 67 -3.44 -12.16 19.48
CA VAL A 67 -4.26 -11.41 18.53
C VAL A 67 -4.18 -9.91 18.80
N ARG A 68 -4.32 -9.51 20.07
CA ARG A 68 -4.24 -8.10 20.46
C ARG A 68 -2.87 -7.50 20.18
N GLU A 69 -1.79 -8.24 20.44
CA GLU A 69 -0.43 -7.82 20.06
C GLU A 69 -0.29 -7.61 18.55
N ALA A 70 -0.84 -8.52 17.75
CA ALA A 70 -0.82 -8.40 16.29
C ALA A 70 -1.61 -7.16 15.81
N LEU A 71 -2.80 -6.92 16.37
CA LEU A 71 -3.62 -5.75 16.04
C LEU A 71 -2.97 -4.43 16.46
N LEU A 72 -2.31 -4.38 17.62
CA LEU A 72 -1.56 -3.18 18.03
C LEU A 72 -0.44 -2.86 17.04
N LYS A 73 0.29 -3.87 16.58
CA LYS A 73 1.34 -3.68 15.56
C LYS A 73 0.77 -3.23 14.20
N LEU A 74 -0.39 -3.74 13.80
CA LEU A 74 -1.09 -3.22 12.61
C LEU A 74 -1.55 -1.77 12.79
N ALA A 75 -1.90 -1.37 14.01
CA ALA A 75 -2.29 0.01 14.31
C ALA A 75 -1.09 0.96 14.22
N ASP A 76 0.09 0.53 14.70
CA ASP A 76 1.35 1.27 14.52
C ASP A 76 1.70 1.46 13.03
N GLU A 77 1.35 0.47 12.19
CA GLU A 77 1.48 0.53 10.73
C GLU A 77 0.32 1.27 10.03
N ARG A 78 -0.60 1.87 10.79
CA ARG A 78 -1.82 2.56 10.32
C ARG A 78 -2.70 1.71 9.40
N LEU A 79 -2.66 0.39 9.57
CA LEU A 79 -3.51 -0.54 8.83
C LEU A 79 -4.84 -0.80 9.52
N VAL A 80 -4.92 -0.62 10.84
CA VAL A 80 -6.15 -0.77 11.61
C VAL A 80 -6.36 0.39 12.57
N ASP A 81 -7.61 0.75 12.81
CA ASP A 81 -8.05 1.71 13.82
C ASP A 81 -8.63 0.95 15.00
N ILE A 82 -8.07 1.17 16.19
CA ILE A 82 -8.56 0.56 17.44
C ILE A 82 -9.32 1.63 18.23
N PHE A 83 -10.63 1.45 18.34
CA PHE A 83 -11.51 2.31 19.15
C PHE A 83 -11.86 1.58 20.45
N PRO A 84 -11.39 2.06 21.62
CA PRO A 84 -11.71 1.45 22.90
C PRO A 84 -13.22 1.28 23.07
N GLN A 85 -13.66 0.09 23.46
CA GLN A 85 -15.08 -0.28 23.68
C GLN A 85 -15.96 -0.37 22.42
N TYR A 86 -15.51 0.13 21.27
CA TYR A 86 -16.27 0.08 20.00
C TYR A 86 -15.83 -1.04 19.08
N GLY A 87 -14.52 -1.29 19.01
CA GLY A 87 -13.97 -2.37 18.18
C GLY A 87 -12.69 -1.96 17.46
N THR A 88 -12.19 -2.90 16.66
CA THR A 88 -11.05 -2.69 15.76
C THR A 88 -11.55 -2.78 14.33
N PHE A 89 -11.11 -1.87 13.47
CA PHE A 89 -11.52 -1.81 12.07
C PHE A 89 -10.30 -1.69 11.16
N VAL A 90 -10.37 -2.24 9.95
CA VAL A 90 -9.37 -1.94 8.93
C VAL A 90 -9.44 -0.46 8.58
N SER A 91 -8.31 0.23 8.66
CA SER A 91 -8.20 1.65 8.33
C SER A 91 -8.67 1.93 6.90
N ARG A 92 -9.24 3.11 6.68
CA ARG A 92 -9.43 3.62 5.32
C ARG A 92 -8.10 4.02 4.70
N ILE A 93 -8.06 4.07 3.38
CA ILE A 93 -6.87 4.49 2.65
C ILE A 93 -6.70 6.00 2.83
N SER A 94 -5.56 6.40 3.40
CA SER A 94 -5.22 7.79 3.68
C SER A 94 -4.33 8.35 2.57
N VAL A 95 -4.86 9.23 1.73
CA VAL A 95 -4.09 9.92 0.70
C VAL A 95 -2.93 10.76 1.29
N PRO A 96 -3.12 11.50 2.39
CA PRO A 96 -1.99 12.17 3.05
C PRO A 96 -0.85 11.22 3.44
N ALA A 97 -1.16 10.05 4.02
CA ALA A 97 -0.14 9.06 4.37
C ALA A 97 0.57 8.49 3.13
N MET A 98 -0.13 8.41 1.99
CA MET A 98 0.50 8.03 0.73
C MET A 98 1.51 9.07 0.25
N HIS A 99 1.22 10.37 0.38
CA HIS A 99 2.19 11.42 0.04
C HIS A 99 3.45 11.30 0.91
N ASP A 100 3.29 11.13 2.23
CA ASP A 100 4.43 10.93 3.13
C ASP A 100 5.25 9.70 2.73
N ALA A 101 4.57 8.59 2.43
CA ALA A 101 5.22 7.37 1.96
C ALA A 101 5.97 7.58 0.63
N MET A 102 5.40 8.33 -0.31
CA MET A 102 6.05 8.61 -1.60
C MET A 102 7.32 9.47 -1.44
N VAL A 103 7.36 10.41 -0.49
CA VAL A 103 8.58 11.17 -0.17
C VAL A 103 9.66 10.24 0.38
N ILE A 104 9.30 9.34 1.29
CA ILE A 104 10.21 8.35 1.87
C ILE A 104 10.74 7.42 0.78
N ARG A 105 9.85 6.91 -0.08
CA ARG A 105 10.21 6.07 -1.23
C ARG A 105 11.16 6.79 -2.18
N ASP A 106 10.83 8.01 -2.60
CA ASP A 106 11.67 8.81 -3.50
C ASP A 106 13.09 8.99 -2.94
N ALA A 107 13.21 9.39 -1.67
CA ALA A 107 14.51 9.59 -1.05
C ALA A 107 15.33 8.30 -0.96
N LEU A 108 14.71 7.20 -0.55
CA LEU A 108 15.40 5.93 -0.30
C LEU A 108 15.67 5.14 -1.58
N GLU A 109 14.70 5.02 -2.48
CA GLU A 109 14.81 4.23 -3.70
C GLU A 109 15.71 4.91 -4.74
N ARG A 110 15.75 6.26 -4.82
CA ARG A 110 16.75 6.95 -5.65
C ARG A 110 18.17 6.75 -5.13
N ALA A 111 18.39 6.83 -3.83
CA ALA A 111 19.70 6.53 -3.25
C ALA A 111 20.11 5.07 -3.52
N ALA A 112 19.18 4.12 -3.35
CA ALA A 112 19.41 2.72 -3.63
C ALA A 112 19.73 2.47 -5.11
N VAL A 113 18.97 3.02 -6.05
CA VAL A 113 19.17 2.75 -7.48
C VAL A 113 20.50 3.31 -7.99
N ARG A 114 20.92 4.49 -7.51
CA ARG A 114 22.26 5.04 -7.81
C ARG A 114 23.36 4.12 -7.30
N GLY A 115 23.25 3.70 -6.03
CA GLY A 115 24.21 2.77 -5.41
C GLY A 115 24.26 1.43 -6.15
N ALA A 116 23.10 0.92 -6.57
CA ALA A 116 23.01 -0.32 -7.33
C ALA A 116 23.70 -0.22 -8.69
N ALA A 117 23.52 0.89 -9.43
CA ALA A 117 24.19 1.10 -10.71
C ALA A 117 25.72 1.12 -10.58
N ILE A 118 26.25 1.68 -9.48
CA ILE A 118 27.69 1.71 -9.19
C ILE A 118 28.21 0.31 -8.79
N ALA A 119 27.45 -0.43 -7.98
CA ALA A 119 27.88 -1.69 -7.39
C ALA A 119 27.53 -2.94 -8.23
N ALA A 120 26.78 -2.79 -9.31
CA ALA A 120 26.25 -3.91 -10.09
C ALA A 120 27.34 -4.80 -10.70
N THR A 121 27.39 -6.05 -10.23
CA THR A 121 28.13 -7.14 -10.87
C THR A 121 27.30 -7.76 -11.99
N ASP A 122 27.94 -8.49 -12.91
CA ASP A 122 27.22 -9.18 -13.99
C ASP A 122 26.22 -10.22 -13.44
N ALA A 123 26.55 -10.87 -12.32
CA ALA A 123 25.65 -11.77 -11.61
C ALA A 123 24.42 -11.04 -11.03
N ALA A 124 24.60 -9.83 -10.48
CA ALA A 124 23.51 -9.00 -10.00
C ALA A 124 22.59 -8.54 -11.14
N ILE A 125 23.17 -8.16 -12.29
CA ILE A 125 22.41 -7.78 -13.49
C ILE A 125 21.61 -8.97 -14.01
N ALA A 126 22.20 -10.17 -14.07
CA ALA A 126 21.50 -11.39 -14.47
C ALA A 126 20.33 -11.70 -13.52
N ARG A 127 20.52 -11.54 -12.21
CA ARG A 127 19.45 -11.70 -11.21
C ARG A 127 18.29 -10.72 -11.44
N LEU A 128 18.56 -9.43 -11.66
CA LEU A 128 17.52 -8.44 -11.94
C LEU A 128 16.74 -8.77 -13.22
N ARG A 129 17.43 -9.21 -14.27
CA ARG A 129 16.80 -9.65 -15.53
C ARG A 129 15.85 -10.82 -15.31
N ASN A 130 16.20 -11.78 -14.47
CA ASN A 130 15.33 -12.92 -14.14
C ASN A 130 14.06 -12.47 -13.41
N ILE A 131 14.18 -11.53 -12.46
CA ILE A 131 13.02 -10.96 -11.75
C ILE A 131 12.10 -10.22 -12.72
N LEU A 132 12.64 -9.44 -13.66
CA LEU A 132 11.83 -8.78 -14.70
C LEU A 132 11.14 -9.77 -15.64
N THR A 133 11.82 -10.87 -15.95
CA THR A 133 11.23 -11.95 -16.76
C THR A 133 10.05 -12.58 -16.03
N GLU A 134 10.19 -12.87 -14.74
CA GLU A 134 9.11 -13.38 -13.90
C GLU A 134 7.94 -12.38 -13.82
N GLN A 135 8.23 -11.09 -13.65
CA GLN A 135 7.20 -10.05 -13.65
C GLN A 135 6.44 -9.99 -14.99
N ARG A 136 7.13 -10.16 -16.12
CA ARG A 136 6.52 -10.24 -17.45
C ARG A 136 5.64 -11.48 -17.60
N THR A 137 6.14 -12.66 -17.24
CA THR A 137 5.37 -13.90 -17.33
C THR A 137 4.12 -13.87 -16.46
N THR A 138 4.21 -13.33 -15.25
CA THR A 138 3.04 -13.18 -14.35
C THR A 138 2.03 -12.16 -14.86
N HIS A 139 2.48 -11.08 -15.51
CA HIS A 139 1.60 -10.15 -16.22
C HIS A 139 0.82 -10.83 -17.34
N GLU A 140 1.52 -11.56 -18.22
CA GLU A 140 0.93 -12.24 -19.38
C GLU A 140 -0.07 -13.32 -18.96
N ALA A 141 0.21 -14.02 -17.86
CA ALA A 141 -0.70 -15.00 -17.27
C ALA A 141 -1.88 -14.38 -16.50
N GLY A 142 -1.91 -13.06 -16.32
CA GLY A 142 -2.95 -12.36 -15.53
C GLY A 142 -2.87 -12.62 -14.02
N HIS A 143 -1.75 -13.12 -13.51
CA HIS A 143 -1.54 -13.43 -12.10
C HIS A 143 -1.17 -12.17 -11.30
N LEU A 144 -2.16 -11.34 -10.97
CA LEU A 144 -1.97 -10.01 -10.38
C LEU A 144 -1.15 -10.02 -9.06
N THR A 145 -1.43 -10.97 -8.16
CA THR A 145 -0.69 -11.09 -6.89
C THR A 145 0.77 -11.44 -7.12
N ALA A 146 1.05 -12.35 -8.06
CA ALA A 146 2.42 -12.73 -8.41
C ALA A 146 3.16 -11.59 -9.12
N PHE A 147 2.47 -10.82 -9.97
CA PHE A 147 3.02 -9.60 -10.58
C PHE A 147 3.45 -8.57 -9.53
N HIS A 148 2.61 -8.36 -8.50
CA HIS A 148 2.95 -7.47 -7.38
C HIS A 148 4.10 -8.02 -6.53
N ALA A 149 4.17 -9.33 -6.30
CA ALA A 149 5.28 -9.94 -5.57
C ALA A 149 6.63 -9.80 -6.31
N ALA A 150 6.62 -9.96 -7.64
CA ALA A 150 7.81 -9.76 -8.47
C ALA A 150 8.28 -8.29 -8.45
N ASP A 151 7.33 -7.35 -8.45
CA ASP A 151 7.59 -5.92 -8.28
C ASP A 151 8.28 -5.61 -6.94
N GLU A 152 7.77 -6.14 -5.83
CA GLU A 152 8.40 -5.99 -4.51
C GLU A 152 9.82 -6.57 -4.47
N THR A 153 10.01 -7.71 -5.16
CA THR A 153 11.30 -8.40 -5.25
C THR A 153 12.30 -7.60 -6.07
N PHE A 154 11.86 -6.92 -7.13
CA PHE A 154 12.70 -6.06 -7.95
C PHE A 154 13.29 -4.90 -7.13
N HIS A 155 12.43 -4.15 -6.43
CA HIS A 155 12.86 -3.05 -5.58
C HIS A 155 13.73 -3.51 -4.40
N GLN A 156 13.41 -4.66 -3.80
CA GLN A 156 14.26 -5.27 -2.78
C GLN A 156 15.66 -5.59 -3.33
N ALA A 157 15.73 -6.19 -4.51
CA ALA A 157 17.00 -6.58 -5.12
C ALA A 157 17.87 -5.35 -5.42
N ILE A 158 17.29 -4.23 -5.85
CA ILE A 158 18.02 -2.97 -6.05
C ILE A 158 18.68 -2.51 -4.73
N ALA A 159 17.93 -2.51 -3.62
CA ALA A 159 18.45 -2.13 -2.31
C ALA A 159 19.56 -3.07 -1.82
N GLU A 160 19.45 -4.37 -2.10
CA GLU A 160 20.48 -5.37 -1.79
C GLU A 160 21.76 -5.14 -2.60
N ILE A 161 21.65 -4.88 -3.91
CA ILE A 161 22.79 -4.62 -4.80
C ILE A 161 23.51 -3.34 -4.36
N ALA A 162 22.77 -2.33 -3.91
CA ALA A 162 23.32 -1.10 -3.34
C ALA A 162 24.04 -1.28 -1.99
N GLY A 163 24.00 -2.47 -1.39
CA GLY A 163 24.58 -2.73 -0.06
C GLY A 163 23.70 -2.26 1.12
N HIS A 164 22.42 -2.04 0.88
CA HIS A 164 21.47 -1.50 1.88
C HIS A 164 20.21 -2.38 2.03
N PRO A 165 20.34 -3.68 2.35
CA PRO A 165 19.19 -4.61 2.39
C PRO A 165 18.08 -4.20 3.39
N ASN A 166 18.43 -3.47 4.45
CA ASN A 166 17.48 -2.99 5.44
C ASN A 166 16.62 -1.81 4.98
N LEU A 167 17.03 -1.09 3.91
CA LEU A 167 16.31 0.06 3.38
C LEU A 167 14.91 -0.33 2.92
N TRP A 168 14.81 -1.45 2.19
CA TRP A 168 13.52 -1.93 1.69
C TRP A 168 12.54 -2.31 2.81
N ARG A 169 13.05 -2.75 3.96
CA ARG A 169 12.20 -2.99 5.14
C ARG A 169 11.49 -1.72 5.60
N VAL A 170 12.20 -0.59 5.62
CA VAL A 170 11.62 0.72 6.00
C VAL A 170 10.59 1.16 4.97
N VAL A 171 10.93 1.08 3.68
CA VAL A 171 9.99 1.40 2.60
C VAL A 171 8.70 0.57 2.70
N ARG A 172 8.80 -0.74 2.89
CA ARG A 172 7.64 -1.64 3.04
C ARG A 172 6.75 -1.30 4.23
N GLN A 173 7.30 -0.78 5.32
CA GLN A 173 6.50 -0.38 6.49
C GLN A 173 5.62 0.82 6.16
N GLU A 174 6.18 1.81 5.47
CA GLU A 174 5.50 3.08 5.19
C GLU A 174 4.55 3.01 3.99
N LYS A 175 4.85 2.18 2.97
CA LYS A 175 4.08 2.16 1.72
C LYS A 175 2.77 1.36 1.78
N ALA A 176 2.30 0.96 2.95
CA ALA A 176 1.12 0.08 3.07
C ALA A 176 -0.16 0.66 2.44
N HIS A 177 -0.38 1.98 2.56
CA HIS A 177 -1.52 2.64 1.87
C HIS A 177 -1.30 2.75 0.36
N VAL A 178 -0.04 2.93 -0.07
CA VAL A 178 0.32 2.95 -1.49
C VAL A 178 0.05 1.58 -2.12
N ASP A 179 0.48 0.50 -1.47
CA ASP A 179 0.28 -0.86 -1.95
C ASP A 179 -1.20 -1.19 -2.12
N ARG A 180 -2.05 -0.81 -1.16
CA ARG A 180 -3.51 -0.97 -1.26
C ARG A 180 -4.07 -0.32 -2.52
N CYS A 181 -3.64 0.91 -2.84
CA CYS A 181 -4.02 1.57 -4.09
C CYS A 181 -3.47 0.87 -5.32
N ARG A 182 -2.22 0.38 -5.27
CA ARG A 182 -1.61 -0.36 -6.37
C ARG A 182 -2.41 -1.63 -6.66
N ILE A 183 -2.73 -2.42 -5.64
CA ILE A 183 -3.58 -3.62 -5.77
C ILE A 183 -4.93 -3.28 -6.40
N LEU A 184 -5.61 -2.22 -5.93
CA LEU A 184 -6.87 -1.77 -6.53
C LEU A 184 -6.74 -1.35 -8.01
N SER A 185 -5.56 -0.85 -8.40
CA SER A 185 -5.29 -0.43 -9.78
C SER A 185 -4.87 -1.57 -10.71
N LEU A 186 -4.39 -2.71 -10.16
CA LEU A 186 -3.84 -3.82 -10.95
C LEU A 186 -4.76 -4.38 -12.01
N PRO A 187 -6.11 -4.42 -11.86
CA PRO A 187 -6.99 -4.86 -12.94
C PRO A 187 -6.85 -4.05 -14.24
N SER A 188 -6.33 -2.81 -14.19
CA SER A 188 -6.03 -2.00 -15.37
C SER A 188 -4.82 -2.54 -16.15
N PRO A 189 -5.00 -3.07 -17.38
CA PRO A 189 -3.87 -3.61 -18.16
C PRO A 189 -2.85 -2.53 -18.55
N SER A 190 -3.32 -1.32 -18.89
CA SER A 190 -2.44 -0.20 -19.27
C SER A 190 -1.49 0.16 -18.14
N ARG A 191 -1.97 0.18 -16.89
CA ARG A 191 -1.12 0.51 -15.74
C ARG A 191 0.01 -0.51 -15.56
N ARG A 192 -0.27 -1.80 -15.77
CA ARG A 192 0.75 -2.85 -15.64
C ARG A 192 1.80 -2.74 -16.75
N ILE A 193 1.39 -2.39 -17.98
CA ILE A 193 2.31 -2.15 -19.10
C ILE A 193 3.25 -0.98 -18.77
N ASP A 194 2.71 0.13 -18.27
CA ASP A 194 3.52 1.31 -17.88
C ASP A 194 4.56 0.94 -16.80
N VAL A 195 4.14 0.21 -15.76
CA VAL A 195 5.05 -0.25 -14.68
C VAL A 195 6.18 -1.11 -15.24
N MET A 196 5.87 -2.03 -16.16
CA MET A 196 6.90 -2.87 -16.76
C MET A 196 7.89 -2.07 -17.62
N ALA A 197 7.40 -1.08 -18.37
CA ALA A 197 8.26 -0.19 -19.15
C ALA A 197 9.18 0.64 -18.24
N ASP A 198 8.65 1.17 -17.15
CA ASP A 198 9.42 1.89 -16.12
C ASP A 198 10.51 1.00 -15.51
N HIS A 199 10.17 -0.25 -15.16
CA HIS A 199 11.10 -1.21 -14.59
C HIS A 199 12.22 -1.62 -15.55
N GLU A 200 11.91 -1.81 -16.84
CA GLU A 200 12.92 -2.05 -17.87
C GLU A 200 13.88 -0.85 -18.00
N ALA A 201 13.36 0.38 -17.96
CA ALA A 201 14.20 1.59 -18.01
C ALA A 201 15.14 1.70 -16.79
N ILE A 202 14.66 1.36 -15.59
CA ILE A 202 15.48 1.29 -14.37
C ILE A 202 16.57 0.24 -14.53
N PHE A 203 16.21 -0.97 -14.97
CA PHE A 203 17.15 -2.04 -15.21
C PHE A 203 18.22 -1.65 -16.22
N GLU A 204 17.86 -1.01 -17.32
CA GLU A 204 18.80 -0.54 -18.34
C GLU A 204 19.77 0.52 -17.79
N GLY A 205 19.33 1.37 -16.86
CA GLY A 205 20.23 2.28 -16.13
C GLY A 205 21.25 1.52 -15.27
N ILE A 206 20.80 0.52 -14.51
CA ILE A 206 21.68 -0.31 -13.67
C ILE A 206 22.63 -1.16 -14.53
N ALA A 207 22.13 -1.79 -15.59
CA ALA A 207 22.89 -2.69 -16.45
C ALA A 207 23.98 -1.95 -17.25
N SER A 208 23.72 -0.70 -17.63
CA SER A 208 24.72 0.19 -18.23
C SER A 208 25.67 0.82 -17.21
N ARG A 209 25.47 0.56 -15.90
CA ARG A 209 26.21 1.14 -14.79
C ARG A 209 26.22 2.67 -14.84
N ASP A 210 25.09 3.24 -15.23
CA ASP A 210 24.86 4.67 -15.34
C ASP A 210 23.93 5.13 -14.20
N PRO A 211 24.48 5.70 -13.10
CA PRO A 211 23.69 6.07 -11.93
C PRO A 211 22.69 7.19 -12.22
N ASP A 212 23.01 8.11 -13.14
CA ASP A 212 22.15 9.24 -13.47
C ASP A 212 20.95 8.77 -14.30
N LYS A 213 21.19 7.88 -15.28
CA LYS A 213 20.11 7.22 -16.03
C LYS A 213 19.22 6.39 -15.12
N ALA A 214 19.80 5.60 -14.21
CA ALA A 214 19.05 4.76 -13.28
C ALA A 214 18.18 5.58 -12.32
N GLU A 215 18.72 6.68 -11.78
CA GLU A 215 17.97 7.59 -10.90
C GLU A 215 16.83 8.29 -11.65
N ALA A 216 17.08 8.79 -12.86
CA ALA A 216 16.05 9.44 -13.66
C ALA A 216 14.88 8.49 -13.97
N ALA A 217 15.18 7.23 -14.29
CA ALA A 217 14.17 6.20 -14.51
C ALA A 217 13.38 5.87 -13.23
N MET A 218 14.05 5.73 -12.08
CA MET A 218 13.38 5.48 -10.80
C MET A 218 12.48 6.63 -10.39
N ARG A 219 12.92 7.88 -10.59
CA ARG A 219 12.09 9.06 -10.33
C ARG A 219 10.81 9.04 -11.18
N ALA A 220 10.95 8.80 -12.48
CA ALA A 220 9.82 8.73 -13.40
C ALA A 220 8.82 7.63 -12.98
N HIS A 221 9.31 6.46 -12.56
CA HIS A 221 8.51 5.35 -12.05
C HIS A 221 7.68 5.75 -10.82
N LEU A 222 8.31 6.38 -9.83
CA LEU A 222 7.66 6.79 -8.59
C LEU A 222 6.61 7.89 -8.81
N ASP A 223 6.87 8.82 -9.74
CA ASP A 223 5.95 9.91 -10.09
C ASP A 223 4.61 9.40 -10.68
N GLN A 224 4.55 8.17 -11.19
CA GLN A 224 3.31 7.61 -11.77
C GLN A 224 2.29 7.09 -10.73
N VAL A 225 2.66 7.01 -9.46
CA VAL A 225 1.82 6.36 -8.43
C VAL A 225 0.62 7.22 -8.04
N LEU A 226 0.85 8.47 -7.62
CA LEU A 226 -0.20 9.38 -7.11
C LEU A 226 -1.26 9.80 -8.14
N PRO A 227 -0.91 10.10 -9.41
CA PRO A 227 -1.90 10.53 -10.40
C PRO A 227 -3.03 9.52 -10.65
N SER A 228 -2.80 8.24 -10.33
CA SER A 228 -3.79 7.17 -10.48
C SER A 228 -4.85 7.15 -9.37
N VAL A 229 -4.59 7.77 -8.22
CA VAL A 229 -5.41 7.68 -7.00
C VAL A 229 -6.78 8.35 -7.19
N GLY A 230 -6.84 9.46 -7.92
CA GLY A 230 -8.10 10.19 -8.14
C GLY A 230 -9.18 9.35 -8.83
N MET A 231 -8.80 8.41 -9.69
CA MET A 231 -9.74 7.48 -10.32
C MET A 231 -10.24 6.43 -9.33
N LEU A 232 -9.35 5.92 -8.46
CA LEU A 232 -9.71 4.94 -7.43
C LEU A 232 -10.63 5.53 -6.38
N VAL A 233 -10.43 6.79 -5.99
CA VAL A 233 -11.32 7.51 -5.07
C VAL A 233 -12.74 7.59 -5.63
N LYS A 234 -12.88 7.86 -6.94
CA LYS A 234 -14.19 7.92 -7.60
C LYS A 234 -14.84 6.55 -7.73
N ALA A 235 -14.05 5.50 -8.02
CA ALA A 235 -14.55 4.13 -8.15
C ALA A 235 -14.91 3.49 -6.81
N HIS A 236 -14.21 3.86 -5.72
CA HIS A 236 -14.33 3.24 -4.41
C HIS A 236 -14.39 4.30 -3.28
N PRO A 237 -15.36 5.24 -3.27
CA PRO A 237 -15.38 6.34 -2.30
C PRO A 237 -15.37 5.86 -0.85
N GLY A 238 -16.03 4.73 -0.56
CA GLY A 238 -16.07 4.10 0.76
C GLY A 238 -14.73 3.53 1.25
N TYR A 239 -13.71 3.44 0.41
CA TYR A 239 -12.39 2.91 0.82
C TYR A 239 -11.42 4.00 1.29
N PHE A 240 -11.72 5.27 1.02
CA PHE A 240 -10.82 6.39 1.30
C PHE A 240 -11.30 7.23 2.49
N GLU A 241 -10.33 7.85 3.17
CA GLU A 241 -10.61 8.85 4.20
C GLU A 241 -11.20 10.13 3.59
N GLY A 242 -12.11 10.79 4.30
CA GLY A 242 -12.66 12.10 3.94
C GLY A 242 -13.68 12.13 2.79
N VAL A 243 -13.94 11.00 2.12
CA VAL A 243 -14.86 10.95 0.95
C VAL A 243 -16.15 10.24 1.35
N ASP A 244 -17.27 10.96 1.15
CA ASP A 244 -18.66 10.49 1.39
C ASP A 244 -18.85 9.79 2.75
N GLN A 245 -18.36 10.45 3.80
CA GLN A 245 -18.43 9.93 5.16
C GLN A 245 -19.74 10.38 5.81
N ALA A 246 -20.68 9.46 6.00
CA ALA A 246 -21.51 9.54 7.20
C ALA A 246 -20.53 9.52 8.39
N PRO A 247 -20.62 10.46 9.36
CA PRO A 247 -19.84 10.33 10.57
C PRO A 247 -20.12 8.93 11.13
N VAL A 248 -19.05 8.17 11.39
CA VAL A 248 -19.15 6.96 12.20
C VAL A 248 -19.50 7.47 13.61
N ALA A 249 -20.78 7.77 13.83
CA ALA A 249 -21.29 7.95 15.15
C ALA A 249 -20.93 6.67 15.90
N PRO A 250 -20.34 6.77 17.09
CA PRO A 250 -20.16 5.58 17.91
C PRO A 250 -21.53 4.90 18.02
N VAL A 251 -21.60 3.65 17.59
CA VAL A 251 -22.79 2.82 17.72
C VAL A 251 -22.43 1.71 18.70
N HIS A 252 -23.34 1.40 19.61
CA HIS A 252 -23.20 0.25 20.49
C HIS A 252 -23.18 -1.05 19.65
N ALA A 253 -22.76 -2.16 20.27
CA ALA A 253 -22.69 -3.47 19.60
C ALA A 253 -24.05 -3.97 19.07
N ASP A 254 -25.16 -3.36 19.50
CA ASP A 254 -26.54 -3.62 19.06
C ASP A 254 -27.02 -2.68 17.94
N GLY A 255 -26.16 -1.80 17.42
CA GLY A 255 -26.48 -0.86 16.35
C GLY A 255 -27.16 0.45 16.80
N THR A 256 -27.33 0.67 18.10
CA THR A 256 -27.92 1.92 18.61
C THR A 256 -26.89 3.07 18.62
N PRO A 257 -27.26 4.30 18.20
CA PRO A 257 -26.37 5.46 18.26
C PRO A 257 -26.01 5.80 19.72
N VAL A 258 -24.72 5.97 20.01
CA VAL A 258 -24.24 6.45 21.31
C VAL A 258 -24.70 7.90 21.48
N GLN A 259 -25.58 8.12 22.45
CA GLN A 259 -25.94 9.47 22.89
C GLN A 259 -24.80 10.04 23.73
N PRO A 260 -24.41 11.32 23.53
CA PRO A 260 -23.46 11.97 24.42
C PRO A 260 -24.04 12.02 25.84
N ALA A 261 -23.24 11.63 26.82
CA ALA A 261 -23.64 11.68 28.23
C ALA A 261 -24.10 13.11 28.61
N PRO A 262 -25.14 13.25 29.46
CA PRO A 262 -25.57 14.56 29.92
C PRO A 262 -24.43 15.23 30.69
N VAL A 263 -24.00 16.37 30.18
CA VAL A 263 -22.95 17.19 30.79
C VAL A 263 -23.54 17.87 32.03
N ASN A 264 -23.28 17.29 33.20
CA ASN A 264 -23.50 17.99 34.46
C ASN A 264 -22.28 18.87 34.76
N GLY A 265 -22.49 20.19 34.74
CA GLY A 265 -21.83 21.17 35.61
C GLY A 265 -20.33 21.41 35.45
N THR A 266 -20.01 22.53 34.78
CA THR A 266 -18.84 23.40 35.01
C THR A 266 -17.47 22.74 35.17
N THR A 267 -16.77 22.56 34.06
CA THR A 267 -15.33 22.88 33.95
C THR A 267 -14.98 23.04 32.47
N SER A 268 -14.08 23.98 32.20
CA SER A 268 -13.76 24.53 30.87
C SER A 268 -13.55 23.47 29.79
N ALA A 269 -14.23 23.64 28.64
CA ALA A 269 -14.17 22.72 27.52
C ALA A 269 -12.77 22.62 26.90
N PRO A 270 -12.25 21.41 26.59
CA PRO A 270 -11.16 21.30 25.65
C PRO A 270 -11.70 21.66 24.26
N LYS A 271 -11.11 22.68 23.62
CA LYS A 271 -11.49 23.14 22.29
C LYS A 271 -11.51 21.94 21.32
N ALA A 272 -12.68 21.63 20.78
CA ALA A 272 -12.89 20.69 19.69
C ALA A 272 -12.21 21.21 18.41
N ASN A 273 -10.90 20.96 18.29
CA ASN A 273 -10.10 21.36 17.13
C ASN A 273 -9.99 20.24 16.07
N GLY A 274 -10.65 19.09 16.29
CA GLY A 274 -10.52 17.89 15.44
C GLY A 274 -11.49 17.84 14.25
N THR A 275 -12.71 18.35 14.38
CA THR A 275 -13.78 18.16 13.38
C THR A 275 -13.65 19.13 12.20
N ARG A 276 -13.22 20.37 12.46
CA ARG A 276 -12.97 21.38 11.42
C ARG A 276 -11.71 21.05 10.60
N THR A 277 -10.66 20.58 11.27
CA THR A 277 -9.38 20.18 10.65
C THR A 277 -9.52 18.97 9.72
N ARG A 278 -10.44 18.03 10.00
CA ARG A 278 -10.72 16.87 9.13
C ARG A 278 -11.49 17.23 7.86
N ARG A 279 -12.45 18.16 7.92
CA ARG A 279 -13.25 18.60 6.76
C ARG A 279 -12.41 19.43 5.77
N VAL A 280 -11.51 20.28 6.29
CA VAL A 280 -10.56 21.05 5.46
C VAL A 280 -9.53 20.13 4.77
N LYS A 281 -9.16 19.00 5.39
CA LYS A 281 -8.26 18.01 4.76
C LYS A 281 -8.91 17.24 3.61
N ALA A 282 -10.21 16.94 3.67
CA ALA A 282 -10.93 16.24 2.59
C ALA A 282 -11.04 17.09 1.31
N GLU A 283 -11.34 18.38 1.44
CA GLU A 283 -11.35 19.33 0.32
C GLU A 283 -9.95 19.48 -0.28
N ALA A 284 -8.90 19.48 0.55
CA ALA A 284 -7.50 19.51 0.08
C ALA A 284 -7.10 18.22 -0.66
N VAL A 285 -7.54 17.03 -0.20
CA VAL A 285 -7.25 15.74 -0.86
C VAL A 285 -7.93 15.67 -2.24
N LEU A 286 -9.18 16.12 -2.36
CA LEU A 286 -9.87 16.21 -3.65
C LEU A 286 -9.25 17.28 -4.55
N ALA A 287 -8.84 18.42 -3.99
CA ALA A 287 -8.17 19.48 -4.75
C ALA A 287 -6.79 19.08 -5.27
N VAL A 288 -6.00 18.31 -4.50
CA VAL A 288 -4.71 17.75 -4.94
C VAL A 288 -4.94 16.71 -6.04
N ALA A 289 -5.89 15.78 -5.87
CA ALA A 289 -6.22 14.80 -6.90
C ALA A 289 -6.72 15.46 -8.21
N ASP A 290 -7.53 16.52 -8.11
CA ASP A 290 -8.00 17.28 -9.27
C ASP A 290 -6.89 18.16 -9.91
N ALA A 291 -5.95 18.66 -9.11
CA ALA A 291 -4.77 19.38 -9.62
C ALA A 291 -3.81 18.45 -10.38
N GLU A 292 -3.59 17.23 -9.89
CA GLU A 292 -2.76 16.20 -10.55
C GLU A 292 -3.41 15.69 -11.84
N LEU A 293 -4.74 15.47 -11.86
CA LEU A 293 -5.50 15.14 -13.06
C LEU A 293 -5.41 16.25 -14.13
N LYS A 294 -5.38 17.52 -13.72
CA LYS A 294 -5.20 18.65 -14.63
C LYS A 294 -3.75 18.77 -15.14
N ALA A 295 -2.76 18.51 -14.28
CA ALA A 295 -1.35 18.54 -14.65
C ALA A 295 -1.02 17.43 -15.67
N SER A 296 -1.48 16.19 -15.44
CA SER A 296 -1.29 15.05 -16.35
C SER A 296 -1.92 15.27 -17.75
N ARG A 297 -3.06 15.95 -17.81
CA ARG A 297 -3.70 16.37 -19.08
C ARG A 297 -2.94 17.48 -19.82
N GLN A 298 -2.16 18.30 -19.13
CA GLN A 298 -1.36 19.36 -19.76
C GLN A 298 -0.03 18.85 -20.32
N THR A 299 0.61 17.88 -19.65
CA THR A 299 1.84 17.22 -20.15
C THR A 299 1.56 16.40 -21.41
N THR A 300 0.48 15.62 -21.44
CA THR A 300 0.04 14.84 -22.63
C THR A 300 -0.36 15.73 -23.82
N ARG A 301 -0.89 16.93 -23.57
CA ARG A 301 -1.23 17.89 -24.64
C ARG A 301 -0.01 18.62 -25.20
N LYS A 302 1.04 18.84 -24.40
CA LYS A 302 2.29 19.46 -24.86
C LYS A 302 3.15 18.50 -25.70
N THR A 303 3.17 17.21 -25.38
CA THR A 303 3.92 16.20 -26.16
C THR A 303 3.29 15.92 -27.53
N SER A 304 1.95 16.01 -27.64
CA SER A 304 1.23 15.82 -28.91
C SER A 304 1.28 17.03 -29.87
N SER A 305 1.85 18.18 -29.43
CA SER A 305 1.92 19.42 -30.22
C SER A 305 3.26 19.67 -30.92
N LYS A 306 4.24 18.76 -30.78
CA LYS A 306 5.55 18.84 -31.44
C LYS A 306 5.70 17.73 -32.49
N THR A 307 4.93 17.82 -33.57
CA THR A 307 5.21 17.11 -34.82
C THR A 307 5.52 18.16 -35.89
N PRO A 308 6.75 18.23 -36.45
CA PRO A 308 7.03 19.15 -37.53
C PRO A 308 6.24 18.74 -38.77
N ARG A 309 5.42 19.65 -39.31
CA ARG A 309 4.86 19.49 -40.66
C ARG A 309 6.01 19.56 -41.66
N GLU A 310 6.42 18.41 -42.21
CA GLU A 310 7.22 18.36 -43.42
C GLU A 310 6.46 19.07 -44.55
N ARG A 311 7.06 20.15 -45.05
CA ARG A 311 6.63 20.82 -46.27
C ARG A 311 7.22 20.06 -47.45
N THR A 312 6.35 19.43 -48.21
CA THR A 312 6.63 18.93 -49.56
C THR A 312 7.03 20.09 -50.48
N ARG A 313 8.23 20.00 -51.06
CA ARG A 313 8.56 20.43 -52.41
C ARG A 313 9.81 19.73 -52.90
#